data_AF-A0A832TD51-F1
#
_entry.id   AF-A0A832TD51-F1
#
_cell.length_a   1.000
_cell.length_b   1.000
_cell.length_c   1.000
_cell.angle_alpha   90.00
_cell.angle_beta   90.00
_cell.angle_gamma   90.00
#
_symmetry.space_group_name_H-M   'P 1'
#
loop_
_entity.id
_entity.type
_entity.pdbx_description
1 polymer ?
#
loop_
_entity_poly.entity_id
_entity_poly.type
_entity_poly.pdbx_seq_one_letter_code
_entity_poly.pdbx_strand_id
1 'polypeptide(L)'
;MVKNRLSKKIAEKIPDLDLKLAQAGMPDTKEEFIKKTILTAFYMTAGITLFMFFLLSKTKAGPGVLIAVFPILLVMMFFYFLKYPDVKIMKLEKDIDKEIVYAGRFIVIELESGIPIYEAFKQVNENYPTIGRYFNNIIHDIDLGTP
;
A
#
# COMPACT_ATOMS: atom_id res chain seq x y z
N MET A 1 6.69 6.15 24.85
CA MET A 1 6.72 6.50 23.41
C MET A 1 8.02 7.23 23.09
N VAL A 2 8.97 6.56 22.43
CA VAL A 2 10.24 7.19 22.05
C VAL A 2 9.96 8.13 20.87
N LYS A 3 9.91 9.44 21.15
CA LYS A 3 9.87 10.52 20.14
C LYS A 3 11.15 10.42 19.30
N ASN A 4 11.09 9.67 18.21
CA ASN A 4 12.23 9.50 17.34
C ASN A 4 12.32 10.71 16.40
N ARG A 5 13.12 11.72 16.78
CA ARG A 5 13.26 12.98 16.02
C ARG A 5 13.70 12.78 14.56
N LEU A 6 14.26 11.62 14.23
CA LEU A 6 14.70 11.25 12.89
C LEU A 6 13.53 10.90 11.96
N SER A 7 12.54 10.13 12.43
CA SER A 7 11.38 9.79 11.60
C SER A 7 10.55 11.01 11.26
N LYS A 8 10.40 11.94 12.22
CA LYS A 8 9.67 13.20 12.02
C LYS A 8 10.33 14.10 10.97
N LYS A 9 11.65 14.29 11.04
CA LYS A 9 12.39 15.10 10.05
C LYS A 9 12.37 14.53 8.63
N ILE A 10 12.31 13.21 8.50
CA ILE A 10 12.21 12.53 7.20
C ILE A 10 10.77 12.62 6.67
N ALA A 11 9.77 12.45 7.54
CA ALA A 11 8.35 12.60 7.20
C ALA A 11 8.01 14.01 6.71
N GLU A 12 8.60 15.06 7.30
CA GLU A 12 8.44 16.46 6.87
C GLU A 12 9.03 16.74 5.48
N LYS A 13 10.00 15.93 5.01
CA LYS A 13 10.60 16.07 3.68
C LYS A 13 9.81 15.38 2.57
N ILE A 14 8.79 14.60 2.90
CA ILE A 14 7.94 13.90 1.93
C ILE A 14 6.49 14.39 2.13
N PRO A 15 6.14 15.57 1.58
CA PRO A 15 4.86 16.22 1.85
C PRO A 15 3.67 15.33 1.50
N ASP A 16 3.75 14.61 0.37
CA ASP A 16 2.64 13.82 -0.19
C ASP A 16 2.46 12.43 0.42
N LEU A 17 3.29 12.05 1.41
CA LEU A 17 3.24 10.68 1.96
C LEU A 17 1.90 10.38 2.64
N ASP A 18 1.27 11.37 3.28
CA ASP A 18 -0.05 11.19 3.94
C ASP A 18 -1.12 10.86 2.91
N LEU A 19 -1.14 11.65 1.82
CA LEU A 19 -2.07 11.45 0.73
C LEU A 19 -1.88 10.08 0.10
N LYS A 20 -0.63 9.67 -0.13
CA LYS A 20 -0.31 8.34 -0.69
C LYS A 20 -0.73 7.20 0.23
N LEU A 21 -0.52 7.34 1.54
CA LEU A 21 -0.95 6.31 2.51
C LEU A 21 -2.47 6.21 2.55
N ALA A 22 -3.18 7.35 2.54
CA ALA A 22 -4.64 7.39 2.47
C ALA A 22 -5.16 6.75 1.17
N GLN A 23 -4.61 7.13 0.01
CA GLN A 23 -4.96 6.55 -1.30
C GLN A 23 -4.66 5.05 -1.38
N ALA A 24 -3.57 4.61 -0.75
CA ALA A 24 -3.20 3.20 -0.67
C ALA A 24 -4.08 2.40 0.32
N GLY A 25 -5.04 3.03 1.01
CA GLY A 25 -5.82 2.41 2.08
C GLY A 25 -4.93 1.86 3.19
N MET A 26 -3.91 2.62 3.58
CA MET A 26 -3.00 2.28 4.68
C MET A 26 -3.36 3.16 5.88
N PRO A 27 -3.77 2.56 7.03
CA PRO A 27 -4.18 3.33 8.22
C PRO A 27 -2.98 3.92 9.00
N ASP A 28 -1.75 3.63 8.55
CA ASP A 28 -0.52 4.06 9.20
C ASP A 28 -0.33 5.58 9.09
N THR A 29 0.10 6.24 10.16
CA THR A 29 0.55 7.64 10.09
C THR A 29 1.90 7.75 9.35
N LYS A 30 2.28 8.93 8.82
CA LYS A 30 3.62 9.13 8.19
C LYS A 30 4.76 8.63 9.08
N GLU A 31 4.69 8.93 10.38
CA GLU A 31 5.75 8.59 11.32
C GLU A 31 5.86 7.07 11.53
N GLU A 32 4.73 6.40 11.69
CA GLU A 32 4.66 4.95 11.85
C GLU A 32 5.13 4.23 10.59
N PHE A 33 4.70 4.69 9.42
CA PHE A 33 5.13 4.15 8.15
C PHE A 33 6.65 4.26 7.99
N ILE A 34 7.22 5.46 8.15
CA ILE A 34 8.68 5.66 8.03
C ILE A 34 9.45 4.80 9.03
N LYS A 35 8.98 4.69 10.28
CA LYS A 35 9.61 3.82 11.28
C LYS A 35 9.59 2.35 10.84
N LYS A 36 8.46 1.88 10.33
CA LYS A 36 8.29 0.52 9.81
C LYS A 36 9.20 0.31 8.59
N THR A 37 9.26 1.26 7.66
CA THR A 37 10.14 1.23 6.49
C THR A 37 11.61 1.12 6.88
N ILE A 38 12.07 1.90 7.86
CA ILE A 38 13.46 1.82 8.37
C ILE A 38 13.74 0.45 8.96
N LEU A 39 12.85 -0.05 9.83
CA LEU A 39 13.01 -1.37 10.46
C LEU A 39 13.01 -2.50 9.42
N THR A 40 12.06 -2.48 8.48
CA THR A 40 11.97 -3.47 7.41
C THR A 40 13.19 -3.41 6.49
N ALA A 41 13.63 -2.22 6.09
CA ALA A 41 14.84 -2.06 5.28
C ALA A 41 16.08 -2.59 6.01
N PHE A 42 16.21 -2.33 7.31
CA PHE A 42 17.30 -2.84 8.13
C PHE A 42 17.28 -4.37 8.24
N TYR A 43 16.14 -4.98 8.59
CA TYR A 43 16.03 -6.44 8.69
C TYR A 43 16.28 -7.13 7.36
N MET A 44 15.76 -6.60 6.26
CA MET A 44 15.99 -7.16 4.93
C MET A 44 17.45 -7.03 4.50
N THR A 45 18.06 -5.87 4.74
CA THR A 45 19.49 -5.65 4.45
C THR A 45 20.37 -6.58 5.28
N ALA A 46 20.10 -6.71 6.57
CA ALA A 46 20.81 -7.63 7.46
C ALA A 46 20.67 -9.08 7.00
N GLY A 47 19.45 -9.51 6.65
CA GLY A 47 19.18 -10.85 6.12
C GLY A 47 19.94 -11.14 4.82
N ILE A 48 19.90 -10.22 3.86
CA ILE A 48 20.63 -10.34 2.58
C ILE A 48 22.14 -10.39 2.83
N THR A 49 22.65 -9.54 3.72
CA THR A 49 24.09 -9.48 4.02
C THR A 49 24.58 -10.77 4.69
N LEU A 50 23.79 -11.32 5.61
CA LEU A 50 24.07 -12.58 6.28
C LEU A 50 24.02 -13.75 5.29
N PHE A 51 23.03 -13.76 4.40
CA PHE A 51 22.96 -14.73 3.31
C PHE A 51 24.16 -14.65 2.36
N MET A 52 24.55 -13.43 1.95
CA MET A 52 25.73 -13.19 1.11
C MET A 52 27.03 -13.60 1.82
N PHE A 53 27.13 -13.40 3.13
CA PHE A 53 28.26 -13.88 3.93
C PHE A 53 28.41 -15.39 3.84
N PHE A 54 27.32 -16.15 3.99
CA PHE A 54 27.36 -17.61 3.82
C PHE A 54 27.76 -18.03 2.41
N LEU A 55 27.28 -17.36 1.37
CA LEU A 55 27.66 -17.67 -0.01
C LEU A 55 29.14 -17.37 -0.30
N LEU A 56 29.63 -16.22 0.15
CA LEU A 56 31.00 -15.77 -0.09
C LEU A 56 32.03 -16.48 0.79
N SER A 57 31.61 -17.12 1.90
CA SER A 57 32.50 -17.91 2.77
C SER A 57 33.25 -19.03 2.04
N LYS A 58 32.70 -19.51 0.91
CA LYS A 58 33.34 -20.53 0.06
C LYS A 58 34.25 -19.95 -1.03
N THR A 59 34.32 -18.64 -1.16
CA THR A 59 35.09 -17.93 -2.18
C THR A 59 36.29 -17.22 -1.57
N LYS A 60 37.32 -16.89 -2.36
CA LYS A 60 38.48 -16.10 -1.89
C LYS A 60 38.15 -14.61 -1.65
N ALA A 61 36.89 -14.20 -1.78
CA ALA A 61 36.47 -12.83 -1.53
C ALA A 61 36.53 -12.55 -0.02
N GLY A 62 37.34 -11.58 0.39
CA GLY A 62 37.45 -11.19 1.79
C GLY A 62 36.19 -10.48 2.31
N PRO A 63 35.95 -10.47 3.63
CA PRO A 63 34.76 -9.87 4.25
C PRO A 63 34.65 -8.35 4.04
N GLY A 64 35.73 -7.68 3.61
CA GLY A 64 35.74 -6.23 3.36
C GLY A 64 34.74 -5.77 2.29
N VAL A 65 34.41 -6.64 1.32
CA VAL A 65 33.41 -6.32 0.27
C VAL A 65 32.02 -6.15 0.89
N LEU A 66 31.65 -6.97 1.88
CA LEU A 66 30.34 -6.91 2.53
C LEU A 66 30.16 -5.63 3.35
N ILE A 67 31.22 -5.18 4.02
CA ILE A 67 31.22 -3.95 4.81
C ILE A 67 30.98 -2.73 3.92
N ALA A 68 31.59 -2.72 2.72
CA ALA A 68 31.41 -1.62 1.76
C ALA A 68 30.02 -1.63 1.10
N VAL A 69 29.47 -2.82 0.81
CA VAL A 69 28.17 -2.97 0.13
C VAL A 69 26.99 -2.73 1.07
N PHE A 70 27.14 -3.06 2.37
CA PHE A 70 26.07 -2.92 3.36
C PHE A 70 25.40 -1.54 3.39
N PRO A 71 26.11 -0.40 3.53
CA PRO A 71 25.46 0.91 3.58
C PRO A 71 24.75 1.27 2.26
N ILE A 72 25.29 0.85 1.12
CA ILE A 72 24.68 1.08 -0.20
C ILE A 72 23.36 0.31 -0.30
N LEU A 73 23.37 -0.96 0.10
CA LEU A 73 22.20 -1.82 0.07
C LEU A 73 21.12 -1.34 1.04
N LEU A 74 21.50 -0.86 2.23
CA LEU A 74 20.57 -0.28 3.20
C LEU A 74 19.81 0.92 2.63
N VAL A 75 20.53 1.85 2.01
CA VAL A 75 19.93 3.06 1.40
C VAL A 75 19.02 2.64 0.24
N MET A 76 19.47 1.72 -0.61
CA MET A 76 18.66 1.21 -1.72
C MET A 76 17.36 0.56 -1.24
N MET A 77 17.43 -0.31 -0.22
CA MET A 77 16.26 -0.98 0.35
C MET A 77 15.30 0.02 1.00
N PHE A 78 15.82 1.04 1.68
CA PHE A 78 14.98 2.10 2.24
C PHE A 78 14.16 2.82 1.16
N PHE A 79 14.79 3.25 0.06
CA PHE A 79 14.08 3.89 -1.05
C PHE A 79 13.11 2.94 -1.76
N TYR A 80 13.45 1.64 -1.85
CA TYR A 80 12.56 0.64 -2.40
C TYR A 80 11.27 0.51 -1.60
N PHE A 81 11.37 0.35 -0.27
CA PHE A 81 10.19 0.26 0.59
C PHE A 81 9.43 1.58 0.73
N LEU A 82 10.09 2.72 0.53
CA LEU A 82 9.42 4.02 0.49
C LEU A 82 8.44 4.14 -0.69
N LYS A 83 8.73 3.46 -1.82
CA LYS A 83 7.85 3.40 -3.01
C LYS A 83 6.74 2.36 -2.90
N TYR A 84 6.68 1.60 -1.80
CA TYR A 84 5.65 0.59 -1.60
C TYR A 84 4.20 1.12 -1.70
N PRO A 85 3.85 2.30 -1.13
CA PRO A 85 2.51 2.86 -1.25
C PRO A 85 2.15 3.15 -2.71
N ASP A 86 3.09 3.66 -3.52
CA ASP A 86 2.87 3.94 -4.93
C ASP A 86 2.47 2.68 -5.71
N VAL A 87 3.14 1.55 -5.44
CA VAL A 87 2.81 0.27 -6.07
C VAL A 87 1.43 -0.21 -5.65
N LYS A 88 1.06 -0.02 -4.38
CA LYS A 88 -0.26 -0.39 -3.86
C LYS A 88 -1.37 0.47 -4.49
N ILE A 89 -1.15 1.77 -4.65
CA ILE A 89 -2.06 2.68 -5.35
C ILE A 89 -2.25 2.23 -6.80
N MET A 90 -1.16 2.02 -7.54
CA MET A 90 -1.23 1.60 -8.94
C MET A 90 -1.95 0.25 -9.12
N LYS A 91 -1.82 -0.67 -8.15
CA LYS A 91 -2.58 -1.92 -8.17
C LYS A 91 -4.07 -1.66 -7.93
N LEU A 92 -4.40 -0.85 -6.93
CA LEU A 92 -5.78 -0.50 -6.60
C LEU A 92 -6.47 0.22 -7.75
N GLU A 93 -5.80 1.18 -8.40
CA GLU A 93 -6.28 1.88 -9.59
C GLU A 93 -6.65 0.90 -10.70
N LYS A 94 -5.77 -0.05 -11.02
CA LYS A 94 -6.05 -1.09 -12.03
C LYS A 94 -7.23 -1.97 -11.66
N ASP A 95 -7.37 -2.32 -10.39
CA ASP A 95 -8.47 -3.15 -9.92
C ASP A 95 -9.80 -2.37 -9.99
N ILE A 96 -9.80 -1.07 -9.66
CA ILE A 96 -10.95 -0.18 -9.81
C ILE A 96 -11.33 -0.01 -11.28
N ASP A 97 -10.37 0.34 -12.15
CA ASP A 97 -10.60 0.53 -13.59
C ASP A 97 -11.21 -0.70 -14.25
N LYS A 98 -10.76 -1.89 -13.81
CA LYS A 98 -11.32 -3.15 -14.28
C LYS A 98 -12.75 -3.32 -13.80
N GLU A 99 -13.00 -3.22 -12.49
CA GLU A 99 -14.32 -3.53 -11.92
C GLU A 99 -15.39 -2.47 -12.26
N ILE A 100 -15.04 -1.18 -12.34
CA ILE A 100 -15.99 -0.08 -12.57
C ILE A 100 -16.71 -0.23 -13.91
N VAL A 101 -16.03 -0.72 -14.95
CA VAL A 101 -16.61 -0.94 -16.27
C VAL A 101 -17.67 -2.05 -16.22
N TYR A 102 -17.42 -3.14 -15.48
CA TYR A 102 -18.37 -4.25 -15.34
C TYR A 102 -19.53 -3.88 -14.44
N ALA A 103 -19.29 -3.25 -13.29
CA ALA A 103 -20.35 -2.83 -12.40
C ALA A 103 -21.22 -1.73 -12.99
N GLY A 104 -20.66 -0.78 -13.74
CA GLY A 104 -21.45 0.22 -14.45
C GLY A 104 -22.45 -0.42 -15.41
N ARG A 105 -22.01 -1.40 -16.21
CA ARG A 105 -22.90 -2.17 -17.10
C ARG A 105 -23.94 -2.96 -16.33
N PHE A 106 -23.52 -3.60 -15.24
CA PHE A 106 -24.41 -4.36 -14.37
C PHE A 106 -25.53 -3.49 -13.80
N ILE A 107 -25.19 -2.31 -13.26
CA ILE A 107 -26.18 -1.35 -12.74
C ILE A 107 -27.18 -0.96 -13.84
N VAL A 108 -26.71 -0.65 -15.05
CA VAL A 108 -27.60 -0.30 -16.17
C VAL A 108 -28.59 -1.42 -16.46
N ILE A 109 -28.14 -2.67 -16.52
CA ILE A 109 -28.99 -3.85 -16.78
C ILE A 109 -30.03 -4.05 -15.67
N GLU A 110 -29.62 -3.92 -14.40
CA GLU A 110 -30.53 -4.03 -13.25
C GLU A 110 -31.63 -2.96 -13.30
N LEU A 111 -31.25 -1.71 -13.58
CA LEU A 111 -32.19 -0.60 -13.69
C LEU A 111 -33.14 -0.76 -14.88
N GLU A 112 -32.64 -1.21 -16.04
CA GLU A 112 -33.47 -1.53 -17.21
C GLU A 112 -34.46 -2.68 -16.94
N SER A 113 -34.10 -3.59 -16.01
CA SER A 113 -34.97 -4.69 -15.57
C SER A 113 -35.99 -4.27 -14.49
N GLY A 114 -36.04 -2.99 -14.14
CA GLY A 114 -36.95 -2.45 -13.13
C GLY A 114 -36.50 -2.71 -11.68
N ILE A 115 -35.26 -3.13 -11.45
CA ILE A 115 -34.71 -3.32 -10.10
C ILE A 115 -34.41 -1.95 -9.49
N PRO A 116 -34.82 -1.69 -8.23
CA PRO A 116 -34.50 -0.43 -7.55
C PRO A 116 -32.99 -0.20 -7.44
N ILE A 117 -32.54 1.05 -7.65
CA ILE A 117 -31.11 1.42 -7.64
C ILE A 117 -30.39 1.03 -6.35
N TYR A 118 -31.08 1.09 -5.22
CA TYR A 118 -30.54 0.69 -3.92
C TYR A 118 -30.21 -0.81 -3.88
N GLU A 119 -31.07 -1.66 -4.44
CA GLU A 119 -30.81 -3.10 -4.55
C GLU A 119 -29.72 -3.39 -5.59
N ALA A 120 -29.68 -2.64 -6.70
CA ALA A 120 -28.57 -2.73 -7.64
C ALA A 120 -27.22 -2.40 -6.98
N PHE A 121 -27.17 -1.39 -6.11
CA PHE A 121 -25.95 -1.04 -5.36
C PHE A 121 -25.56 -2.11 -4.34
N LYS A 122 -26.52 -2.73 -3.65
CA LYS A 122 -26.23 -3.90 -2.78
C LYS A 122 -25.62 -5.05 -3.57
N GLN A 123 -26.20 -5.38 -4.72
CA GLN A 123 -25.65 -6.42 -5.58
C GLN A 123 -24.24 -6.06 -6.10
N VAL A 124 -23.96 -4.78 -6.37
CA VAL A 124 -22.59 -4.34 -6.73
C VAL A 124 -21.63 -4.50 -5.55
N ASN A 125 -22.05 -4.15 -4.33
CA ASN A 125 -21.25 -4.32 -3.13
C ASN A 125 -20.82 -5.79 -2.93
N GLU A 126 -21.75 -6.72 -3.15
CA GLU A 126 -21.51 -8.16 -2.98
C GLU A 126 -20.65 -8.77 -4.09
N ASN A 127 -20.85 -8.34 -5.34
CA ASN A 127 -20.23 -8.98 -6.51
C ASN A 127 -18.88 -8.38 -6.93
N TYR A 128 -18.58 -7.14 -6.51
CA TYR A 128 -17.36 -6.43 -6.92
C TYR A 128 -16.53 -6.01 -5.70
N PRO A 129 -15.48 -6.77 -5.32
CA PRO A 129 -14.81 -6.58 -4.04
C PRO A 129 -14.01 -5.27 -3.94
N THR A 130 -13.51 -4.74 -5.05
CA THR A 130 -12.69 -3.52 -5.03
C THR A 130 -13.58 -2.30 -4.94
N ILE A 131 -14.51 -2.15 -5.89
CA ILE A 131 -15.42 -1.00 -5.96
C ILE A 131 -16.59 -1.09 -4.98
N GLY A 132 -17.01 -2.30 -4.63
CA GLY A 132 -18.15 -2.57 -3.74
C GLY A 132 -17.96 -1.95 -2.37
N ARG A 133 -16.73 -1.89 -1.87
CA ARG A 133 -16.37 -1.17 -0.63
C ARG A 133 -16.78 0.31 -0.64
N TYR A 134 -16.77 0.96 -1.80
CA TYR A 134 -17.23 2.35 -1.94
C TYR A 134 -18.75 2.42 -2.00
N PHE A 135 -19.40 1.48 -2.70
CA PHE A 135 -20.86 1.36 -2.70
C PHE A 135 -21.43 1.03 -1.32
N ASN A 136 -20.69 0.27 -0.50
CA ASN A 136 -21.06 -0.02 0.89
C ASN A 136 -21.20 1.26 1.73
N ASN A 137 -20.33 2.25 1.52
CA ASN A 137 -20.44 3.53 2.23
C ASN A 137 -21.71 4.27 1.81
N ILE A 138 -22.04 4.27 0.51
CA ILE A 138 -23.27 4.88 -0.01
C ILE A 138 -24.51 4.18 0.57
N ILE A 139 -24.53 2.84 0.58
CA ILE A 139 -25.63 2.06 1.17
C ILE A 139 -25.77 2.39 2.66
N HIS A 140 -24.65 2.47 3.38
CA HIS A 140 -24.66 2.80 4.80
C HIS A 140 -25.23 4.21 5.07
N ASP A 141 -24.85 5.21 4.28
CA ASP A 141 -25.38 6.57 4.41
C ASP A 141 -26.90 6.62 4.15
N ILE A 142 -27.36 5.88 3.13
CA ILE A 142 -28.79 5.72 2.82
C ILE A 142 -29.54 5.03 3.97
N ASP A 143 -28.97 3.95 4.53
CA ASP A 143 -29.56 3.21 5.66
C ASP A 143 -29.68 4.09 6.91
N LEU A 144 -28.77 5.04 7.09
CA LEU A 144 -28.83 6.05 8.16
C LEU A 144 -29.82 7.19 7.89
N GLY A 145 -30.46 7.21 6.71
CA GLY A 145 -31.41 8.24 6.30
C GLY A 145 -30.73 9.55 5.86
N THR A 146 -29.44 9.49 5.53
CA THR A 146 -28.69 10.63 4.99
C THR A 146 -28.72 10.52 3.46
N PRO A 147 -29.28 11.51 2.73
CA PRO A 147 -29.35 11.47 1.28
C PRO A 147 -27.98 11.61 0.60
#